data_AF-A0A7V4MRU6-F1
#
_entry.id   AF-A0A7V4MRU6-F1
#
_cell.length_a   1.000
_cell.length_b   1.000
_cell.length_c   1.000
_cell.angle_alpha   90.00
_cell.angle_beta   90.00
_cell.angle_gamma   90.00
#
_symmetry.space_group_name_H-M   'P 1'
#
loop_
_entity.id
_entity.type
_entity.pdbx_description
1 polymer ?
#
loop_
_entity_poly.entity_id
_entity_poly.type
_entity_poly.pdbx_seq_one_letter_code
_entity_poly.pdbx_strand_id
1 'polypeptide(L)' 'MKEIGYILIIIGAITVIAGVFFLLAGRVSWLGNLPGDIHVKGKNWVFSFPLVTCILISVLLTIVLNIMLRVFRR' A
#
# COMPACT_ATOMS: atom_id res chain seq x y z
N MET A 1 4.74 -25.20 -16.72
CA MET A 1 4.82 -23.81 -17.23
C MET A 1 3.89 -22.83 -16.49
N LYS A 2 2.67 -23.23 -16.07
CA LYS A 2 1.77 -22.39 -15.27
C LYS A 2 2.37 -21.91 -13.94
N GLU A 3 3.06 -22.79 -13.21
CA GLU A 3 3.75 -22.45 -11.94
C GLU A 3 4.73 -21.28 -12.08
N ILE A 4 5.54 -21.27 -13.14
CA ILE A 4 6.50 -20.21 -13.41
C ILE A 4 5.76 -18.89 -13.68
N GLY A 5 4.62 -18.93 -14.38
CA GLY A 5 3.77 -17.77 -14.60
C GLY A 5 3.23 -17.16 -13.29
N TYR A 6 2.81 -17.98 -12.33
CA TYR A 6 2.33 -17.48 -11.03
C TYR A 6 3.46 -16.86 -10.20
N ILE A 7 4.64 -17.48 -10.21
CA ILE A 7 5.82 -16.93 -9.53
C ILE A 7 6.17 -15.55 -10.10
N LEU A 8 6.16 -15.39 -11.42
CA LEU A 8 6.43 -14.09 -12.07
C LEU A 8 5.37 -13.03 -11.70
N ILE A 9 4.08 -13.41 -11.64
CA ILE A 9 3.00 -12.49 -11.23
C ILE A 9 3.19 -12.03 -9.77
N ILE A 10 3.52 -12.94 -8.85
CA ILE A 10 3.73 -12.62 -7.44
C ILE A 10 4.93 -11.69 -7.27
N ILE A 11 6.06 -11.99 -7.92
CA ILE A 11 7.26 -11.16 -7.86
C ILE A 11 6.94 -9.76 -8.41
N GLY A 12 6.31 -9.67 -9.58
CA GLY A 12 5.92 -8.39 -10.18
C GLY A 12 4.99 -7.57 -9.27
N ALA A 13 4.02 -8.21 -8.62
CA ALA A 13 3.15 -7.55 -7.66
C ALA A 13 3.94 -6.99 -6.47
N ILE A 14 4.83 -7.78 -5.87
CA ILE A 14 5.69 -7.34 -4.75
C ILE A 14 6.58 -6.16 -5.16
N THR A 15 7.18 -6.20 -6.36
CA THR A 15 8.03 -5.11 -6.86
C THR A 15 7.24 -3.82 -7.07
N VAL A 16 6.01 -3.90 -7.60
CA VAL A 16 5.13 -2.72 -7.76
C VAL A 16 4.75 -2.15 -6.38
N ILE A 17 4.40 -3.00 -5.41
CA ILE A 17 4.10 -2.58 -4.03
C ILE A 17 5.30 -1.83 -3.43
N ALA A 18 6.49 -2.41 -3.53
CA ALA A 18 7.72 -1.82 -3.01
C ALA A 18 8.04 -0.48 -3.71
N GLY A 19 7.88 -0.40 -5.03
CA GLY A 19 8.08 0.83 -5.79
C GLY A 19 7.11 1.94 -5.39
N VAL A 20 5.82 1.62 -5.21
CA VAL A 20 4.83 2.57 -4.71
C VAL A 20 5.15 3.00 -3.28
N PHE A 21 5.56 2.07 -2.41
CA PHE A 21 5.99 2.38 -1.05
C PHE A 21 7.18 3.34 -1.05
N PHE A 22 8.21 3.11 -1.86
CA PHE A 22 9.37 4.01 -1.96
C PHE A 22 9.02 5.38 -2.55
N LEU A 23 8.15 5.45 -3.56
CA LEU A 23 7.67 6.71 -4.12
C LEU A 23 6.88 7.53 -3.11
N LEU A 24 6.06 6.86 -2.28
CA LEU A 24 5.31 7.52 -1.22
C LEU A 24 6.20 7.87 -0.03
N ALA A 25 7.13 6.99 0.37
CA ALA A 25 8.10 7.24 1.43
C ALA A 25 9.01 8.44 1.09
N GLY A 26 9.41 8.59 -0.18
CA GLY A 26 10.14 9.76 -0.67
C GLY A 26 9.33 11.07 -0.67
N ARG A 27 7.99 10.99 -0.78
CA ARG A 27 7.10 12.15 -0.55
C ARG A 27 6.76 12.39 0.93
N VAL A 28 7.08 11.45 1.81
CA VAL A 28 6.96 11.56 3.28
C VAL A 28 8.24 12.19 3.88
N SER A 29 9.03 12.93 3.10
CA SER A 29 10.10 13.80 3.64
C SER A 29 9.57 14.97 4.50
N TRP A 30 8.25 15.08 4.71
CA TRP A 30 7.67 16.02 5.66
C TRP A 30 6.78 15.30 6.67
N LEU A 31 7.43 14.72 7.67
CA LEU A 31 6.91 13.97 8.82
C LEU A 31 6.02 14.84 9.75
N GLY A 32 5.04 15.58 9.19
CA GLY A 32 4.15 16.43 9.98
C GLY A 32 3.11 17.30 9.26
N ASN A 33 3.01 17.33 7.92
CA ASN A 33 2.00 18.16 7.23
C ASN A 33 1.73 17.71 5.76
N LEU A 34 1.53 16.42 5.49
CA LEU A 34 0.98 16.04 4.19
C LEU A 34 -0.53 16.39 4.13
N PRO A 35 -1.02 17.12 3.10
CA PRO A 35 -2.44 17.39 2.95
C PRO A 35 -3.18 16.06 2.69
N GLY A 36 -3.86 15.54 3.72
CA GLY A 36 -4.57 14.25 3.69
C GLY A 36 -4.29 13.33 4.87
N ASP A 37 -3.22 13.57 5.63
CA ASP A 37 -2.96 12.91 6.91
C ASP A 37 -3.61 13.75 8.02
N ILE A 38 -4.52 13.16 8.81
CA ILE A 38 -5.23 13.91 9.85
C ILE A 38 -4.26 14.09 11.01
N HIS A 39 -3.60 15.25 11.07
CA HIS A 39 -2.77 15.66 12.19
C HIS A 39 -3.59 16.56 13.13
N VAL A 40 -4.20 15.97 14.15
CA VAL A 40 -4.82 16.73 15.25
C VAL A 40 -3.76 16.97 16.32
N LYS A 41 -3.26 18.21 16.40
CA LYS A 41 -2.38 18.65 17.48
C LYS A 41 -3.21 19.31 18.57
N GLY A 42 -3.34 18.64 19.72
CA GLY A 42 -3.83 19.22 20.97
C GLY A 42 -2.69 19.81 21.80
N LYS A 43 -3.02 20.55 22.87
CA LYS A 43 -2.06 21.27 23.74
C LYS A 43 -0.94 20.39 24.35
N ASN A 44 -1.11 19.06 24.37
CA ASN A 44 -0.14 18.10 24.91
C ASN A 44 -0.13 16.73 24.18
N TRP A 45 -0.81 16.63 23.02
CA TRP A 45 -1.16 15.36 22.36
C TRP A 45 -1.09 15.53 20.85
N VAL A 46 -0.52 14.57 20.12
CA VAL A 46 -0.48 14.57 18.66
C VAL A 46 -1.12 13.28 18.16
N PHE A 47 -2.20 13.40 17.39
CA PHE A 47 -2.85 12.28 16.72
C PHE A 47 -2.63 12.43 15.21
N SER A 48 -1.89 11.49 14.63
CA SER A 48 -1.61 11.43 13.20
C SER A 48 -2.26 10.17 12.64
N PHE A 49 -3.26 10.32 11.77
CA PHE A 49 -3.97 9.19 11.17
C PHE A 49 -3.72 9.08 9.67
N PRO A 50 -2.84 8.13 9.25
CA PRO A 50 -2.32 8.09 7.89
C PRO A 50 -3.30 7.34 6.97
N LEU A 51 -4.44 8.00 6.71
CA LEU A 51 -5.57 7.51 5.91
C LEU A 51 -5.16 6.98 4.54
N VAL A 52 -4.28 7.73 3.86
CA VAL A 52 -3.84 7.42 2.50
C VAL A 52 -3.15 6.06 2.46
N THR A 53 -2.30 5.76 3.43
CA THR A 53 -1.65 4.45 3.58
C THR A 53 -2.65 3.34 3.85
N CYS A 54 -3.62 3.56 4.74
CA CYS A 54 -4.65 2.56 5.02
C CYS A 54 -5.49 2.22 3.78
N ILE A 55 -5.89 3.23 3.02
CA ILE A 55 -6.64 3.06 1.76
C ILE A 55 -5.79 2.32 0.72
N LEU A 56 -4.54 2.73 0.56
CA LEU A 56 -3.64 2.09 -0.40
C LEU A 56 -3.43 0.61 -0.08
N ILE A 57 -3.13 0.29 1.19
CA ILE A 57 -2.97 -1.09 1.66
C ILE A 57 -4.26 -1.88 1.40
N SER A 58 -5.42 -1.31 1.69
CA SER A 58 -6.72 -1.96 1.46
C SER A 58 -6.97 -2.28 -0.01
N VAL A 59 -6.77 -1.31 -0.91
CA VAL A 59 -6.95 -1.52 -2.36
C VAL A 59 -5.98 -2.57 -2.88
N LEU A 60 -4.74 -2.52 -2.42
CA LEU A 60 -3.69 -3.41 -2.86
C LEU A 60 -3.94 -4.85 -2.40
N LEU A 61 -4.31 -5.02 -1.14
CA LEU A 61 -4.71 -6.32 -0.59
C LEU A 61 -5.93 -6.88 -1.32
N THR A 62 -6.90 -6.01 -1.65
CA THR A 62 -8.08 -6.38 -2.45
C THR A 62 -7.69 -6.88 -3.84
N ILE A 63 -6.78 -6.20 -4.53
CA ILE A 63 -6.29 -6.62 -5.85
C ILE A 63 -5.56 -7.97 -5.77
N VAL A 64 -4.66 -8.13 -4.81
CA VAL A 64 -3.90 -9.38 -4.62
C VAL A 64 -4.84 -10.55 -4.31
N LEU A 65 -5.74 -10.39 -3.34
CA LEU A 65 -6.72 -11.41 -2.97
C LEU A 65 -7.65 -11.74 -4.13
N ASN A 66 -8.14 -10.74 -4.85
CA ASN A 66 -9.02 -10.96 -6.00
C ASN A 66 -8.31 -11.71 -7.14
N ILE A 67 -7.05 -11.38 -7.42
CA ILE A 67 -6.24 -12.12 -8.40
C ILE A 67 -6.00 -13.55 -7.93
N MET A 68 -5.59 -13.77 -6.67
CA MET A 68 -5.40 -15.13 -6.14
C MET A 68 -6.69 -15.95 -6.20
N LEU A 69 -7.82 -15.38 -5.77
CA LEU A 69 -9.12 -16.07 -5.79
C LEU A 69 -9.59 -16.35 -7.22
N ARG A 70 -9.39 -15.43 -8.16
CA ARG A 70 -9.76 -15.61 -9.56
C ARG A 70 -8.88 -16.65 -10.26
N VAL A 71 -7.60 -16.69 -9.91
CA VAL A 71 -6.64 -17.68 -10.39
C VAL A 71 -6.95 -19.07 -9.82
N PHE A 72 -7.24 -19.17 -8.52
CA PHE A 72 -7.53 -20.45 -7.86
C PHE A 72 -8.90 -21.02 -8.22
N ARG A 73 -9.85 -20.17 -8.66
CA ARG A 73 -11.17 -20.60 -9.19
C ARG A 73 -11.14 -21.02 -10.66
N ARG A 74 -9.98 -21.08 -11.32
CA ARG A 74 -9.78 -21.62 -12.68
C ARG A 74 -8.88 -22.84 -12.67
#